data_AF-A0A928Q101-F1
#
_entry.id   AF-A0A928Q101-F1
#
_cell.length_a   1.000
_cell.length_b   1.000
_cell.length_c   1.000
_cell.angle_alpha   90.00
_cell.angle_beta   90.00
_cell.angle_gamma   90.00
#
_symmetry.space_group_name_H-M   'P 1'
#
loop_
_entity.id
_entity.type
_entity.pdbx_description
1 polymer ?
#
loop_
_entity_poly.entity_id
_entity_poly.type
_entity_poly.pdbx_seq_one_letter_code
_entity_poly.pdbx_strand_id
1 'polypeptide(L)'
;MKRMLGILLAFVFCVASFSLITYAQTQPDIMKTQLGDSTTYYEYDAESKTLTISGEGAMPDMKNNASSQPWYDWRSDGSIEHVIIAEGITRIGNYCFYSVKANDFTIPNTIQSVGRYAFCSSSITDAVLPFGLTAIESYAFDACDALANLQLPDTLKTIGSYAFRLCSALESVMIPYSVTSIGSYAFDRCIALVSVIFEDMTASLTLGSYAFYDCLSLSNVAYPSGATLATKSYAYGRNGKINGAAMRVYDASSAHIYAMTNSVSYEVLDDAYALRLGVPNHIAFDENTTDKEYTFTFTPSFSGVYHFYSRGDMDVKASLYSGASLLVQNDDISDSDRNFCVTYELTEGTVYTFTVQSMKEQGSATVVIYPDRINSFDVYGSLTFNASDGFRGTAEPLFPIADRLLTNFVLDIHFDGGYSDKIYYAPGYFDNRQISLCDTQSTEPFTCGENREKIRIGDTVGSFPVFVNHTYTGEAVPYTVDEDGYTLYTCLLCGDSYIGDIIETPAITVSGRCVLMTDPDGSVDYRIPLAGSTVTFNGREVAVDEDGRFSFRTLESGTVTISNPYCDGRVYPITFNYKDINFGAIGLPAYDFNRDGYINGRDMAYFKIHYEKTYGKQYFRYAVNFM
;
A
#
# COMPACT_ATOMS: atom_id res chain seq x y z
N MET A 1 -17.18 -21.11 53.43
CA MET A 1 -17.63 -19.79 53.93
C MET A 1 -16.42 -18.88 54.05
N LYS A 2 -16.33 -17.95 53.09
CA LYS A 2 -15.67 -16.64 53.10
C LYS A 2 -14.34 -16.47 53.88
N ARG A 3 -13.33 -16.06 53.11
CA ARG A 3 -12.01 -15.47 53.47
C ARG A 3 -10.82 -16.43 53.48
N MET A 4 -10.45 -16.91 52.29
CA MET A 4 -9.06 -17.20 51.88
C MET A 4 -9.06 -17.58 50.39
N LEU A 5 -9.37 -16.62 49.51
CA LEU A 5 -9.22 -16.75 48.06
C LEU A 5 -9.17 -15.33 47.47
N GLY A 6 -7.97 -14.77 47.38
CA GLY A 6 -7.72 -13.41 46.91
C GLY A 6 -6.24 -13.12 47.06
N ILE A 7 -5.45 -13.64 46.11
CA ILE A 7 -4.07 -13.27 45.75
C ILE A 7 -3.51 -14.18 44.63
N LEU A 8 -4.20 -15.26 44.22
CA LEU A 8 -3.77 -16.12 43.10
C LEU A 8 -4.74 -16.12 41.91
N LEU A 9 -5.15 -14.93 41.46
CA LEU A 9 -5.91 -14.73 40.23
C LEU A 9 -5.65 -13.32 39.65
N ALA A 10 -4.37 -13.00 39.44
CA ALA A 10 -3.92 -11.71 38.90
C ALA A 10 -2.98 -11.87 37.69
N PHE A 11 -2.98 -13.01 37.00
CA PHE A 11 -2.08 -13.21 35.85
C PHE A 11 -2.66 -13.92 34.63
N VAL A 12 -3.96 -14.23 34.60
CA VAL A 12 -4.60 -14.78 33.39
C VAL A 12 -6.04 -14.25 33.33
N PHE A 13 -6.42 -13.71 32.17
CA PHE A 13 -7.73 -13.11 31.81
C PHE A 13 -8.04 -11.69 32.30
N CYS A 14 -7.58 -10.71 31.51
CA CYS A 14 -8.37 -9.53 31.13
C CYS A 14 -7.87 -8.96 29.80
N VAL A 15 -7.94 -9.80 28.76
CA VAL A 15 -8.16 -9.32 27.39
C VAL A 15 -9.67 -9.04 27.29
N ALA A 16 -10.04 -7.98 26.56
CA ALA A 16 -11.41 -7.53 26.30
C ALA A 16 -12.10 -6.73 27.43
N SER A 17 -11.73 -5.45 27.52
CA SER A 17 -12.74 -4.37 27.65
C SER A 17 -12.27 -3.17 26.83
N PHE A 18 -12.42 -3.29 25.51
CA PHE A 18 -12.56 -2.10 24.68
C PHE A 18 -13.83 -1.39 25.16
N SER A 19 -13.67 -0.31 25.91
CA SER A 19 -14.70 0.71 25.98
C SER A 19 -14.91 1.22 24.56
N LEU A 20 -16.03 0.81 23.95
CA LEU A 20 -16.64 1.46 22.79
C LEU A 20 -16.96 2.90 23.19
N ILE A 21 -15.95 3.76 23.05
CA ILE A 21 -16.18 5.16 22.75
C ILE A 21 -16.29 5.18 21.23
N THR A 22 -17.52 5.20 20.72
CA THR A 22 -17.79 5.65 19.37
C THR A 22 -17.40 7.12 19.30
N TYR A 23 -16.13 7.37 19.00
CA TYR A 23 -15.71 8.65 18.49
C TYR A 23 -16.10 8.63 17.02
N ALA A 24 -17.07 9.46 16.63
CA ALA A 24 -17.11 9.94 15.27
C ALA A 24 -15.81 10.74 15.07
N GLN A 25 -14.72 10.08 14.71
CA GLN A 25 -13.51 10.78 14.29
C GLN A 25 -13.79 11.33 12.90
N THR A 26 -14.26 12.57 12.87
CA THR A 26 -13.78 13.52 11.88
C THR A 26 -12.26 13.56 12.06
N GLN A 27 -11.53 12.72 11.32
CA GLN A 27 -10.09 12.88 11.16
C GLN A 27 -9.88 14.31 10.66
N PRO A 28 -9.15 15.18 11.39
CA PRO A 28 -8.82 16.48 10.83
C PRO A 28 -8.12 16.25 9.50
N ASP A 29 -8.42 17.09 8.51
CA ASP A 29 -7.74 17.11 7.22
C ASP A 29 -6.28 17.53 7.48
N ILE A 30 -5.46 16.55 7.86
CA ILE A 30 -4.06 16.74 8.13
C ILE A 30 -3.41 17.07 6.79
N MET A 31 -2.90 18.30 6.66
CA MET A 31 -2.16 18.70 5.46
C MET A 31 -0.82 17.95 5.41
N LYS A 32 -0.75 16.91 4.57
CA LYS A 32 0.48 16.16 4.31
C LYS A 32 1.29 16.81 3.20
N THR A 33 2.62 16.81 3.32
CA THR A 33 3.50 17.35 2.28
C THR A 33 3.97 16.25 1.35
N GLN A 34 3.79 16.44 0.04
CA GLN A 34 4.19 15.45 -0.97
C GLN A 34 5.71 15.29 -1.04
N LEU A 35 6.18 14.05 -1.17
CA LEU A 35 7.59 13.72 -1.36
C LEU A 35 7.90 13.69 -2.86
N GLY A 36 8.50 14.78 -3.37
CA GLY A 36 8.82 14.91 -4.79
C GLY A 36 7.59 14.75 -5.69
N ASP A 37 7.76 14.17 -6.87
CA ASP A 37 6.67 13.88 -7.82
C ASP A 37 6.03 12.49 -7.57
N SER A 38 5.99 12.03 -6.30
CA SER A 38 5.47 10.70 -5.93
C SER A 38 4.07 10.76 -5.31
N THR A 39 3.42 9.61 -5.19
CA THR A 39 2.15 9.42 -4.45
C THR A 39 2.37 9.20 -2.95
N THR A 40 3.55 9.57 -2.44
CA THR A 40 3.92 9.45 -1.03
C THR A 40 4.07 10.82 -0.40
N TYR A 41 3.77 10.90 0.89
CA TYR A 41 3.67 12.14 1.65
C TYR A 41 4.33 11.96 3.02
N TYR A 42 4.77 13.06 3.61
CA TYR A 42 5.23 13.08 4.99
C TYR A 42 4.44 14.10 5.82
N GLU A 43 4.41 13.83 7.12
CA GLU A 43 3.88 14.69 8.17
C GLU A 43 4.78 14.56 9.40
N TYR A 44 4.97 15.66 10.13
CA TYR A 44 5.67 15.63 11.41
C TYR A 44 4.79 16.24 12.51
N ASP A 45 4.53 15.46 13.55
CA ASP A 45 3.86 15.89 14.77
C ASP A 45 4.93 16.22 15.83
N ALA A 46 5.04 17.49 16.20
CA ALA A 46 6.01 17.97 17.18
C ALA A 46 5.64 17.64 18.64
N GLU A 47 4.37 17.36 18.95
CA GLU A 47 3.94 17.00 20.31
C GLU A 47 4.35 15.55 20.63
N SER A 48 4.03 14.63 19.72
CA SER A 48 4.46 13.23 19.81
C SER A 48 5.86 12.98 19.28
N LYS A 49 6.49 13.95 18.61
CA LYS A 49 7.79 13.82 17.92
C LYS A 49 7.81 12.69 16.89
N THR A 50 6.69 12.51 16.19
CA THR A 50 6.47 11.44 15.23
C THR A 50 6.61 11.94 13.81
N LEU A 51 7.48 11.32 13.02
CA LEU A 51 7.54 11.48 11.57
C LEU A 51 6.72 10.36 10.92
N THR A 52 5.62 10.72 10.26
CA THR A 52 4.74 9.78 9.55
C THR A 52 4.95 9.90 8.05
N ILE A 53 5.28 8.78 7.40
CA ILE A 53 5.30 8.64 5.94
C ILE A 53 4.06 7.86 5.53
N SER A 54 3.29 8.39 4.58
CA SER A 54 2.05 7.76 4.11
C SER A 54 1.85 7.94 2.60
N GLY A 55 0.80 7.32 2.06
CA GLY A 55 0.53 7.28 0.63
C GLY A 55 0.70 5.88 0.06
N GLU A 56 0.69 5.77 -1.26
CA GLU A 56 0.77 4.48 -1.95
C GLU A 56 2.03 4.40 -2.82
N GLY A 57 2.65 3.23 -2.89
CA GLY A 57 3.78 2.96 -3.78
C GLY A 57 5.16 3.28 -3.19
N ALA A 58 6.14 3.48 -4.07
CA ALA A 58 7.54 3.62 -3.67
C ALA A 58 7.85 5.03 -3.16
N MET A 59 8.51 5.12 -2.00
CA MET A 59 9.14 6.38 -1.59
C MET A 59 10.22 6.78 -2.62
N PRO A 60 10.32 8.08 -2.96
CA PRO A 60 11.36 8.56 -3.85
C PRO A 60 12.74 8.46 -3.21
N ASP A 61 13.76 8.37 -4.05
CA ASP A 61 15.16 8.42 -3.60
C ASP A 61 15.57 9.83 -3.19
N MET A 62 16.28 9.94 -2.07
CA MET A 62 16.96 11.18 -1.68
C MET A 62 18.25 11.32 -2.51
N LYS A 63 18.64 12.55 -2.85
CA LYS A 63 19.77 12.90 -3.74
C LYS A 63 21.14 12.52 -3.16
N ASN A 64 21.53 11.25 -3.21
CA ASN A 64 22.87 10.70 -2.89
C ASN A 64 23.55 11.22 -1.59
N ASN A 65 22.80 11.89 -0.73
CA ASN A 65 23.23 12.51 0.52
C ASN A 65 21.96 12.84 1.33
N ALA A 66 22.12 13.00 2.64
CA ALA A 66 20.99 13.22 3.53
C ALA A 66 20.35 14.62 3.36
N SER A 67 21.02 15.60 2.73
CA SER A 67 20.55 17.01 2.70
C SER A 67 19.33 17.25 1.82
N SER A 68 18.79 16.21 1.20
CA SER A 68 17.54 16.27 0.43
C SER A 68 16.36 15.64 1.18
N GLN A 69 16.59 15.08 2.37
CA GLN A 69 15.53 14.67 3.29
C GLN A 69 14.75 15.92 3.73
N PRO A 70 13.41 15.93 3.65
CA PRO A 70 12.62 17.03 4.21
C PRO A 70 12.84 17.24 5.71
N TRP A 71 13.17 16.16 6.43
CA TRP A 71 13.44 16.13 7.86
C TRP A 71 14.95 16.22 8.20
N TYR A 72 15.78 16.72 7.29
CA TYR A 72 17.24 16.75 7.49
C TYR A 72 17.63 17.39 8.82
N ASP A 73 17.08 18.56 9.16
CA ASP A 73 17.48 19.30 10.36
C ASP A 73 17.08 18.59 11.68
N TRP A 74 16.04 17.75 11.65
CA TRP A 74 15.48 17.06 12.82
C TRP A 74 16.04 15.65 13.02
N ARG A 75 16.81 15.15 12.04
CA ARG A 75 17.19 13.74 11.98
C ARG A 75 18.05 13.27 13.15
N SER A 76 18.79 14.15 13.82
CA SER A 76 19.81 13.72 14.80
C SER A 76 19.89 14.58 16.07
N ASP A 77 18.98 15.51 16.27
CA ASP A 77 18.98 16.43 17.43
C ASP A 77 18.00 16.01 18.55
N GLY A 78 17.29 14.89 18.37
CA GLY A 78 16.26 14.41 19.30
C GLY A 78 14.86 14.99 19.03
N SER A 79 14.66 15.66 17.88
CA SER A 79 13.35 16.13 17.44
C SER A 79 12.47 15.00 16.89
N ILE A 80 13.05 13.95 16.31
CA ILE A 80 12.31 12.76 15.88
C ILE A 80 12.56 11.63 16.88
N GLU A 81 11.52 11.21 17.57
CA GLU A 81 11.56 10.05 18.47
C GLU A 81 10.89 8.82 17.85
N HIS A 82 9.89 9.01 16.98
CA HIS A 82 9.16 7.91 16.34
C HIS A 82 9.12 8.11 14.83
N VAL A 83 9.34 7.04 14.07
CA VAL A 83 9.12 7.02 12.61
C VAL A 83 8.06 6.00 12.29
N ILE A 84 6.97 6.44 11.66
CA ILE A 84 5.90 5.56 11.18
C ILE A 84 5.90 5.57 9.66
N ILE A 85 6.17 4.43 9.05
CA ILE A 85 5.93 4.22 7.62
C ILE A 85 4.59 3.48 7.51
N ALA A 86 3.59 4.12 6.92
CA ALA A 86 2.24 3.59 6.87
C ALA A 86 2.09 2.49 5.79
N GLU A 87 1.09 1.62 5.98
CA GLU A 87 0.66 0.67 4.96
C GLU A 87 0.35 1.37 3.63
N GLY A 88 0.64 0.70 2.53
CA GLY A 88 0.55 1.23 1.16
C GLY A 88 1.89 1.63 0.57
N ILE A 89 2.89 1.95 1.40
CA ILE A 89 4.27 2.17 0.95
C ILE A 89 4.89 0.83 0.55
N THR A 90 5.42 0.72 -0.67
CA THR A 90 5.96 -0.52 -1.22
C THR A 90 7.49 -0.58 -1.26
N ARG A 91 8.15 0.56 -1.09
CA ARG A 91 9.62 0.65 -1.10
C ARG A 91 10.08 1.82 -0.26
N ILE A 92 11.15 1.60 0.51
CA ILE A 92 11.91 2.67 1.17
C ILE A 92 13.01 3.13 0.20
N GLY A 93 12.99 4.41 -0.14
CA GLY A 93 13.93 5.00 -1.09
C GLY A 93 15.35 5.10 -0.56
N ASN A 94 16.29 5.37 -1.47
CA ASN A 94 17.69 5.55 -1.12
C ASN A 94 17.85 6.73 -0.16
N TYR A 95 18.68 6.54 0.88
CA TYR A 95 18.98 7.58 1.89
C TYR A 95 17.78 8.17 2.66
N CYS A 96 16.57 7.59 2.61
CA CYS A 96 15.38 8.19 3.25
C CYS A 96 15.56 8.43 4.76
N PHE A 97 16.10 7.47 5.50
CA PHE A 97 16.32 7.54 6.94
C PHE A 97 17.81 7.53 7.31
N TYR A 98 18.67 7.96 6.39
CA TYR A 98 20.10 8.11 6.63
C TYR A 98 20.35 9.01 7.84
N SER A 99 21.07 8.49 8.84
CA SER A 99 21.39 9.17 10.10
C SER A 99 20.19 9.65 10.92
N VAL A 100 19.00 9.09 10.73
CA VAL A 100 17.83 9.39 11.57
C VAL A 100 17.99 8.70 12.93
N LYS A 101 17.90 9.45 14.02
CA LYS A 101 18.15 9.03 15.40
C LYS A 101 16.85 8.89 16.21
N ALA A 102 15.88 8.15 15.66
CA ALA A 102 14.61 7.84 16.33
C ALA A 102 14.75 6.70 17.35
N ASN A 103 13.87 6.66 18.34
CA ASN A 103 13.78 5.59 19.33
C ASN A 103 13.19 4.31 18.71
N ASP A 104 12.26 4.43 17.77
CA ASP A 104 11.68 3.31 17.05
C ASP A 104 11.28 3.65 15.60
N PHE A 105 11.17 2.58 14.82
CA PHE A 105 10.74 2.59 13.43
C PHE A 105 9.61 1.58 13.26
N THR A 106 8.45 2.04 12.82
CA THR A 106 7.35 1.17 12.36
C THR A 106 7.49 0.98 10.86
N ILE A 107 7.79 -0.26 10.44
CA ILE A 107 7.90 -0.68 9.03
C ILE A 107 6.65 -1.49 8.68
N PRO A 108 5.89 -1.13 7.63
CA PRO A 108 4.62 -1.75 7.29
C PRO A 108 4.85 -3.05 6.50
N ASN A 109 3.83 -3.91 6.45
CA ASN A 109 3.94 -5.19 5.75
C ASN A 109 4.04 -5.04 4.23
N THR A 110 3.63 -3.88 3.68
CA THR A 110 3.67 -3.63 2.23
C THR A 110 5.08 -3.41 1.65
N ILE A 111 6.14 -3.28 2.46
CA ILE A 111 7.50 -3.05 1.92
C ILE A 111 8.04 -4.28 1.17
N GLN A 112 8.45 -4.06 -0.08
CA GLN A 112 9.02 -5.07 -0.98
C GLN A 112 10.53 -4.88 -1.23
N SER A 113 11.06 -3.67 -0.96
CA SER A 113 12.50 -3.35 -1.10
C SER A 113 12.94 -2.24 -0.15
N VAL A 114 14.18 -2.34 0.34
CA VAL A 114 14.86 -1.31 1.14
C VAL A 114 16.07 -0.79 0.34
N GLY A 115 16.03 0.50 0.00
CA GLY A 115 17.04 1.14 -0.84
C GLY A 115 18.43 1.25 -0.21
N ARG A 116 19.42 1.55 -1.05
CA ARG A 116 20.80 1.83 -0.62
C ARG A 116 20.84 2.94 0.41
N TYR A 117 21.61 2.71 1.46
CA TYR A 117 21.80 3.66 2.56
C TYR A 117 20.50 4.10 3.26
N ALA A 118 19.37 3.40 3.06
CA ALA A 118 18.06 3.82 3.56
C ALA A 118 18.06 4.08 5.07
N PHE A 119 18.68 3.22 5.86
CA PHE A 119 18.83 3.34 7.31
C PHE A 119 20.29 3.52 7.75
N CYS A 120 21.21 3.85 6.84
CA CYS A 120 22.63 3.91 7.20
C CYS A 120 22.86 4.94 8.32
N SER A 121 23.60 4.52 9.35
CA SER A 121 23.84 5.27 10.59
C SER A 121 22.57 5.66 11.39
N SER A 122 21.45 4.98 11.15
CA SER A 122 20.24 5.11 11.97
C SER A 122 20.44 4.52 13.37
N SER A 123 19.62 4.92 14.35
CA SER A 123 19.55 4.29 15.69
C SER A 123 18.54 3.15 15.79
N ILE A 124 18.09 2.60 14.65
CA ILE A 124 17.18 1.45 14.64
C ILE A 124 17.74 0.30 15.49
N THR A 125 16.97 -0.13 16.50
CA THR A 125 17.32 -1.23 17.42
C THR A 125 16.73 -2.55 16.98
N ASP A 126 15.56 -2.48 16.35
CA ASP A 126 14.74 -3.60 15.92
C ASP A 126 14.40 -3.41 14.43
N ALA A 127 14.89 -4.32 13.59
CA ALA A 127 14.55 -4.38 12.18
C ALA A 127 13.77 -5.68 11.91
N VAL A 128 12.46 -5.62 12.17
CA VAL A 128 11.52 -6.67 11.77
C VAL A 128 11.11 -6.40 10.34
N LEU A 129 11.79 -7.04 9.39
CA LEU A 129 11.60 -6.79 7.98
C LEU A 129 10.43 -7.62 7.45
N PRO A 130 9.52 -7.02 6.66
CA PRO A 130 8.24 -7.64 6.35
C PRO A 130 8.34 -8.72 5.29
N PHE A 131 7.44 -9.71 5.41
CA PHE A 131 7.19 -10.72 4.38
C PHE A 131 6.69 -10.03 3.11
N GLY A 132 7.43 -10.12 2.01
CA GLY A 132 7.34 -9.05 1.00
C GLY A 132 8.70 -8.75 0.40
N LEU A 133 9.65 -8.54 1.30
CA LEU A 133 10.97 -8.02 0.99
C LEU A 133 11.80 -9.09 0.26
N THR A 134 12.22 -8.77 -0.96
CA THR A 134 13.03 -9.70 -1.79
C THR A 134 14.52 -9.35 -1.80
N ALA A 135 14.88 -8.11 -1.47
CA ALA A 135 16.27 -7.66 -1.44
C ALA A 135 16.51 -6.58 -0.38
N ILE A 136 17.66 -6.68 0.27
CA ILE A 136 18.25 -5.60 1.07
C ILE A 136 19.41 -5.05 0.26
N GLU A 137 19.32 -3.79 -0.17
CA GLU A 137 20.36 -3.21 -1.02
C GLU A 137 21.66 -2.92 -0.26
N SER A 138 22.73 -2.66 -1.01
CA SER A 138 24.04 -2.36 -0.43
C SER A 138 23.97 -1.17 0.53
N TYR A 139 24.65 -1.29 1.67
CA TYR A 139 24.69 -0.30 2.74
C TYR A 139 23.35 0.05 3.40
N ALA A 140 22.25 -0.68 3.15
CA ALA A 140 20.92 -0.33 3.65
C ALA A 140 20.88 -0.05 5.17
N PHE A 141 21.57 -0.88 5.97
CA PHE A 141 21.68 -0.77 7.43
C PHE A 141 23.15 -0.58 7.88
N ASP A 142 24.03 -0.05 7.03
CA ASP A 142 25.43 0.18 7.40
C ASP A 142 25.54 1.14 8.59
N ALA A 143 26.35 0.77 9.58
CA ALA A 143 26.57 1.49 10.83
C ALA A 143 25.30 1.73 11.67
N CYS A 144 24.30 0.84 11.60
CA CYS A 144 23.24 0.76 12.61
C CYS A 144 23.80 0.06 13.87
N ASP A 145 24.65 0.78 14.62
CA ASP A 145 25.41 0.26 15.75
C ASP A 145 24.55 -0.27 16.90
N ALA A 146 23.33 0.25 17.05
CA ALA A 146 22.31 -0.14 18.03
C ALA A 146 21.41 -1.30 17.56
N LEU A 147 21.48 -1.74 16.31
CA LEU A 147 20.65 -2.82 15.78
C LEU A 147 21.02 -4.14 16.48
N ALA A 148 20.14 -4.60 17.37
CA ALA A 148 20.33 -5.82 18.15
C ALA A 148 19.41 -6.94 17.68
N ASN A 149 18.18 -6.59 17.27
CA ASN A 149 17.16 -7.55 16.86
C ASN A 149 16.91 -7.41 15.36
N LEU A 150 17.34 -8.40 14.58
CA LEU A 150 17.14 -8.46 13.14
C LEU A 150 16.31 -9.70 12.80
N GLN A 151 15.13 -9.49 12.22
CA GLN A 151 14.31 -10.56 11.66
C GLN A 151 14.24 -10.37 10.15
N LEU A 152 14.88 -11.28 9.42
CA LEU A 152 14.85 -11.33 7.96
C LEU A 152 13.65 -12.16 7.51
N PRO A 153 12.94 -11.76 6.44
CA PRO A 153 11.75 -12.47 5.99
C PRO A 153 12.11 -13.62 5.04
N ASP A 154 11.29 -14.65 5.05
CA ASP A 154 11.38 -15.88 4.22
C ASP A 154 11.24 -15.65 2.71
N THR A 155 11.01 -14.40 2.31
CA THR A 155 10.94 -13.96 0.92
C THR A 155 12.26 -13.39 0.42
N LEU A 156 13.19 -13.10 1.33
CA LEU A 156 14.45 -12.41 1.05
C LEU A 156 15.37 -13.26 0.19
N LYS A 157 15.75 -12.77 -0.99
CA LYS A 157 16.65 -13.48 -1.91
C LYS A 157 18.10 -13.03 -1.76
N THR A 158 18.31 -11.74 -1.51
CA THR A 158 19.66 -11.16 -1.55
C THR A 158 19.92 -10.18 -0.40
N ILE A 159 21.09 -10.31 0.21
CA ILE A 159 21.65 -9.34 1.16
C ILE A 159 22.81 -8.63 0.47
N GLY A 160 22.68 -7.32 0.29
CA GLY A 160 23.64 -6.49 -0.43
C GLY A 160 25.02 -6.39 0.21
N SER A 161 25.98 -5.86 -0.55
CA SER A 161 27.32 -5.62 0.00
C SER A 161 27.27 -4.54 1.07
N TYR A 162 28.00 -4.72 2.18
CA TYR A 162 27.98 -3.80 3.32
C TYR A 162 26.60 -3.59 3.98
N ALA A 163 25.60 -4.41 3.68
CA ALA A 163 24.21 -4.18 4.10
C ALA A 163 24.05 -3.97 5.61
N PHE A 164 24.77 -4.74 6.43
CA PHE A 164 24.77 -4.69 7.90
C PHE A 164 26.18 -4.46 8.45
N ARG A 165 27.08 -3.84 7.68
CA ARG A 165 28.41 -3.53 8.20
C ARG A 165 28.27 -2.66 9.46
N LEU A 166 29.14 -2.86 10.46
CA LEU A 166 29.20 -2.09 11.70
C LEU A 166 27.91 -2.13 12.53
N CYS A 167 27.03 -3.13 12.34
CA CYS A 167 25.93 -3.41 13.26
C CYS A 167 26.49 -4.09 14.52
N SER A 168 27.11 -3.28 15.39
CA SER A 168 27.94 -3.79 16.50
C SER A 168 27.16 -4.44 17.64
N ALA A 169 25.85 -4.17 17.77
CA ALA A 169 24.97 -4.78 18.76
C ALA A 169 24.31 -6.08 18.29
N LEU A 170 24.45 -6.45 17.00
CA LEU A 170 23.80 -7.64 16.45
C LEU A 170 24.48 -8.92 16.97
N GLU A 171 23.77 -9.68 17.80
CA GLU A 171 24.31 -10.90 18.44
C GLU A 171 24.07 -12.17 17.62
N SER A 172 22.94 -12.23 16.91
CA SER A 172 22.58 -13.39 16.09
C SER A 172 21.85 -12.98 14.83
N VAL A 173 22.02 -13.77 13.77
CA VAL A 173 21.21 -13.65 12.55
C VAL A 173 20.75 -15.03 12.10
N MET A 174 19.45 -15.14 11.81
CA MET A 174 18.88 -16.27 11.09
C MET A 174 18.79 -15.88 9.62
N ILE A 175 19.45 -16.64 8.75
CA ILE A 175 19.45 -16.46 7.31
C ILE A 175 18.32 -17.33 6.74
N PRO A 176 17.26 -16.72 6.19
CA PRO A 176 16.11 -17.47 5.71
C PRO A 176 16.46 -18.40 4.54
N TYR A 177 15.68 -19.48 4.38
CA TYR A 177 15.89 -20.47 3.33
C TYR A 177 15.92 -19.89 1.90
N SER A 178 15.26 -18.75 1.70
CA SER A 178 15.13 -18.10 0.41
C SER A 178 16.39 -17.35 -0.04
N VAL A 179 17.34 -17.10 0.87
CA VAL A 179 18.53 -16.30 0.58
C VAL A 179 19.51 -17.12 -0.25
N THR A 180 19.83 -16.64 -1.44
CA THR A 180 20.79 -17.27 -2.35
C THR A 180 22.12 -16.52 -2.45
N SER A 181 22.17 -15.26 -1.97
CA SER A 181 23.38 -14.45 -2.01
C SER A 181 23.52 -13.50 -0.82
N ILE A 182 24.72 -13.52 -0.21
CA ILE A 182 25.18 -12.57 0.80
C ILE A 182 26.37 -11.81 0.21
N GLY A 183 26.26 -10.49 0.13
CA GLY A 183 27.22 -9.61 -0.51
C GLY A 183 28.58 -9.53 0.20
N SER A 184 29.53 -8.87 -0.47
CA SER A 184 30.86 -8.65 0.13
C SER A 184 30.73 -7.69 1.32
N TYR A 185 31.46 -7.97 2.40
CA TYR A 185 31.41 -7.18 3.64
C TYR A 185 30.01 -7.03 4.26
N ALA A 186 29.04 -7.87 3.91
CA ALA A 186 27.64 -7.72 4.32
C ALA A 186 27.47 -7.57 5.85
N PHE A 187 28.22 -8.32 6.65
CA PHE A 187 28.23 -8.28 8.11
C PHE A 187 29.61 -7.87 8.66
N ASP A 188 30.41 -7.13 7.89
CA ASP A 188 31.73 -6.66 8.33
C ASP A 188 31.64 -5.92 9.69
N ARG A 189 32.50 -6.29 10.64
CA ARG A 189 32.58 -5.70 12.00
C ARG A 189 31.28 -5.76 12.80
N CYS A 190 30.44 -6.77 12.59
CA CYS A 190 29.41 -7.14 13.57
C CYS A 190 30.09 -7.83 14.76
N ILE A 191 30.72 -7.04 15.64
CA ILE A 191 31.65 -7.56 16.67
C ILE A 191 30.95 -8.38 17.75
N ALA A 192 29.67 -8.14 18.02
CA ALA A 192 28.86 -8.93 18.95
C ALA A 192 28.26 -10.19 18.32
N LEU A 193 28.36 -10.37 17.00
CA LEU A 193 27.74 -11.49 16.30
C LEU A 193 28.40 -12.80 16.73
N VAL A 194 27.66 -13.59 17.50
CA VAL A 194 28.08 -14.90 18.02
C VAL A 194 27.46 -16.06 17.24
N SER A 195 26.30 -15.84 16.62
CA SER A 195 25.55 -16.91 15.96
C SER A 195 25.03 -16.51 14.59
N VAL A 196 25.28 -17.37 13.61
CA VAL A 196 24.67 -17.32 12.27
C VAL A 196 24.02 -18.67 12.04
N ILE A 197 22.72 -18.67 11.81
CA ILE A 197 21.92 -19.89 11.58
C ILE A 197 21.36 -19.81 10.17
N PHE A 198 21.62 -20.82 9.35
CA PHE A 198 20.94 -20.98 8.05
C PHE A 198 19.76 -21.92 8.25
N GLU A 199 18.60 -21.55 7.70
CA GLU A 199 17.39 -22.38 7.85
C GLU A 199 17.42 -23.62 6.98
N ASP A 200 17.74 -23.46 5.70
CA ASP A 200 17.91 -24.56 4.74
C ASP A 200 19.39 -24.95 4.63
N MET A 201 19.72 -26.12 5.19
CA MET A 201 21.08 -26.67 5.15
C MET A 201 21.43 -27.34 3.82
N THR A 202 20.49 -27.45 2.89
CA THR A 202 20.69 -27.93 1.52
C THR A 202 20.84 -26.78 0.50
N ALA A 203 20.58 -25.55 0.92
CA ALA A 203 20.54 -24.38 0.05
C ALA A 203 21.81 -24.13 -0.77
N SER A 204 21.61 -23.72 -2.02
CA SER A 204 22.64 -23.10 -2.85
C SER A 204 22.79 -21.63 -2.47
N LEU A 205 23.92 -21.29 -1.84
CA LEU A 205 24.15 -19.99 -1.24
C LEU A 205 25.55 -19.47 -1.61
N THR A 206 25.64 -18.23 -2.08
CA THR A 206 26.94 -17.59 -2.36
C THR A 206 27.28 -16.52 -1.31
N LEU A 207 28.45 -16.64 -0.68
CA LEU A 207 29.00 -15.64 0.23
C LEU A 207 30.09 -14.81 -0.45
N GLY A 208 29.90 -13.50 -0.47
CA GLY A 208 30.86 -12.52 -0.98
C GLY A 208 32.14 -12.44 -0.17
N SER A 209 33.16 -11.78 -0.75
CA SER A 209 34.45 -11.63 -0.08
C SER A 209 34.26 -10.84 1.21
N TYR A 210 34.92 -11.24 2.28
CA TYR A 210 34.87 -10.54 3.56
C TYR A 210 33.46 -10.44 4.20
N ALA A 211 32.49 -11.29 3.80
CA ALA A 211 31.10 -11.23 4.28
C ALA A 211 30.98 -11.11 5.81
N PHE A 212 31.75 -11.89 6.59
CA PHE A 212 31.81 -11.85 8.06
C PHE A 212 33.19 -11.39 8.56
N TYR A 213 33.81 -10.42 7.88
CA TYR A 213 35.11 -9.89 8.28
C TYR A 213 35.05 -9.15 9.62
N ASP A 214 36.08 -9.30 10.47
CA ASP A 214 36.16 -8.70 11.82
C ASP A 214 34.94 -9.04 12.72
N CYS A 215 34.20 -10.13 12.43
CA CYS A 215 33.20 -10.71 13.33
C CYS A 215 33.91 -11.54 14.41
N LEU A 216 34.47 -10.85 15.40
CA LEU A 216 35.43 -11.44 16.35
C LEU A 216 34.83 -12.50 17.28
N SER A 217 33.52 -12.44 17.52
CA SER A 217 32.80 -13.36 18.42
C SER A 217 32.18 -14.56 17.69
N LEU A 218 32.21 -14.56 16.36
CA LEU A 218 31.53 -15.56 15.55
C LEU A 218 32.34 -16.85 15.47
N SER A 219 31.78 -17.95 15.97
CA SER A 219 32.42 -19.27 15.98
C SER A 219 31.43 -20.39 15.67
N ASN A 220 31.92 -21.51 15.15
CA ASN A 220 31.17 -22.76 14.95
C ASN A 220 29.93 -22.63 14.03
N VAL A 221 30.00 -21.79 13.00
CA VAL A 221 28.90 -21.64 12.03
C VAL A 221 28.77 -22.90 11.19
N ALA A 222 27.57 -23.48 11.16
CA ALA A 222 27.23 -24.58 10.27
C ALA A 222 26.82 -24.04 8.90
N TYR A 223 27.48 -24.47 7.82
CA TYR A 223 27.20 -23.98 6.47
C TYR A 223 26.33 -24.96 5.67
N PRO A 224 25.38 -24.47 4.85
CA PRO A 224 24.65 -25.31 3.91
C PRO A 224 25.59 -26.10 3.00
N SER A 225 25.18 -27.31 2.59
CA SER A 225 26.00 -28.18 1.73
C SER A 225 26.30 -27.54 0.37
N GLY A 226 25.37 -26.73 -0.16
CA GLY A 226 25.53 -25.95 -1.39
C GLY A 226 26.22 -24.60 -1.22
N ALA A 227 26.73 -24.25 -0.03
CA ALA A 227 27.31 -22.93 0.21
C ALA A 227 28.70 -22.75 -0.44
N THR A 228 28.85 -21.69 -1.24
CA THR A 228 30.12 -21.27 -1.86
C THR A 228 30.67 -20.04 -1.16
N LEU A 229 31.91 -20.13 -0.66
CA LEU A 229 32.56 -19.08 0.13
C LEU A 229 33.68 -18.40 -0.65
N ALA A 230 33.56 -17.09 -0.85
CA ALA A 230 34.62 -16.29 -1.44
C ALA A 230 35.75 -15.97 -0.45
N THR A 231 36.80 -15.30 -0.95
CA THR A 231 38.02 -14.93 -0.21
C THR A 231 37.70 -14.29 1.14
N LYS A 232 38.25 -14.87 2.21
CA LYS A 232 38.18 -14.36 3.59
C LYS A 232 36.75 -14.01 4.06
N SER A 233 35.74 -14.69 3.51
CA SER A 233 34.34 -14.52 3.89
C SER A 233 34.05 -14.88 5.35
N TYR A 234 34.83 -15.77 5.97
CA TYR A 234 34.70 -16.20 7.37
C TYR A 234 36.07 -16.34 8.07
N ALA A 235 36.13 -16.17 9.39
CA ALA A 235 37.32 -16.36 10.23
C ALA A 235 38.50 -15.39 9.99
N TYR A 236 38.26 -14.21 9.39
CA TYR A 236 39.30 -13.19 9.18
C TYR A 236 38.88 -11.84 9.73
N GLY A 237 39.85 -11.07 10.22
CA GLY A 237 39.70 -9.70 10.66
C GLY A 237 40.93 -8.86 10.32
N ARG A 238 41.02 -7.67 10.89
CA ARG A 238 42.14 -6.73 10.64
C ARG A 238 43.51 -7.30 11.00
N ASN A 239 43.55 -8.15 12.03
CA ASN A 239 44.76 -8.77 12.53
C ASN A 239 45.07 -10.13 11.85
N GLY A 240 44.45 -10.41 10.71
CA GLY A 240 44.59 -11.68 10.01
C GLY A 240 43.52 -12.68 10.40
N LYS A 241 43.88 -13.96 10.50
CA LYS A 241 42.95 -15.02 10.86
C LYS A 241 42.53 -14.88 12.33
N ILE A 242 41.24 -15.03 12.62
CA ILE A 242 40.68 -14.97 13.97
C ILE A 242 41.03 -16.28 14.71
N ASN A 243 41.61 -16.15 15.90
CA ASN A 243 41.98 -17.30 16.73
C ASN A 243 40.72 -17.97 17.31
N GLY A 244 40.65 -19.31 17.23
CA GLY A 244 39.52 -20.09 17.72
C GLY A 244 38.30 -20.11 16.79
N ALA A 245 38.35 -19.41 15.65
CA ALA A 245 37.29 -19.51 14.64
C ALA A 245 37.26 -20.92 14.03
N ALA A 246 36.07 -21.50 13.98
CA ALA A 246 35.81 -22.84 13.48
C ALA A 246 34.48 -22.90 12.74
N MET A 247 34.36 -23.85 11.81
CA MET A 247 33.17 -24.05 10.97
C MET A 247 32.62 -25.46 11.16
N ARG A 248 31.32 -25.66 10.90
CA ARG A 248 30.74 -27.00 10.75
C ARG A 248 30.32 -27.15 9.29
N VAL A 249 30.76 -28.21 8.63
CA VAL A 249 30.68 -28.35 7.17
C VAL A 249 30.31 -29.77 6.77
N TYR A 250 29.64 -29.95 5.63
CA TYR A 250 29.45 -31.28 5.05
C TYR A 250 30.70 -31.74 4.32
N ASP A 251 30.94 -33.05 4.30
CA ASP A 251 32.12 -33.60 3.63
C ASP A 251 32.13 -33.25 2.12
N ALA A 252 33.32 -33.06 1.56
CA ALA A 252 33.55 -32.60 0.18
C ALA A 252 32.83 -31.31 -0.28
N SER A 253 32.09 -30.60 0.59
CA SER A 253 31.41 -29.35 0.24
C SER A 253 32.39 -28.21 -0.07
N SER A 254 31.93 -27.19 -0.79
CA SER A 254 32.69 -25.97 -1.04
C SER A 254 33.13 -25.27 0.26
N ALA A 255 32.31 -25.31 1.32
CA ALA A 255 32.68 -24.81 2.64
C ALA A 255 33.79 -25.64 3.31
N HIS A 256 33.78 -26.96 3.14
CA HIS A 256 34.87 -27.83 3.61
C HIS A 256 36.18 -27.53 2.87
N ILE A 257 36.15 -27.38 1.55
CA ILE A 257 37.31 -26.97 0.74
C ILE A 257 37.84 -25.60 1.18
N TYR A 258 36.95 -24.65 1.43
CA TYR A 258 37.32 -23.34 1.96
C TYR A 258 38.06 -23.46 3.29
N ALA A 259 37.53 -24.24 4.23
CA ALA A 259 38.15 -24.43 5.54
C ALA A 259 39.56 -25.02 5.43
N MET A 260 39.74 -26.07 4.62
CA MET A 260 41.04 -26.69 4.36
C MET A 260 42.03 -25.71 3.72
N THR A 261 41.61 -25.01 2.66
CA THR A 261 42.47 -24.10 1.89
C THR A 261 42.95 -22.92 2.75
N ASN A 262 42.09 -22.42 3.64
CA ASN A 262 42.37 -21.28 4.51
C ASN A 262 42.88 -21.70 5.90
N SER A 263 43.11 -23.00 6.11
CA SER A 263 43.52 -23.60 7.39
C SER A 263 42.60 -23.22 8.56
N VAL A 264 41.31 -22.99 8.32
CA VAL A 264 40.29 -22.73 9.35
C VAL A 264 39.92 -24.06 10.01
N SER A 265 39.74 -24.08 11.33
CA SER A 265 39.33 -25.31 12.04
C SER A 265 37.91 -25.70 11.62
N TYR A 266 37.61 -26.99 11.54
CA TYR A 266 36.26 -27.42 11.19
C TYR A 266 35.87 -28.76 11.83
N GLU A 267 34.56 -28.95 11.94
CA GLU A 267 33.87 -30.20 12.26
C GLU A 267 33.10 -30.66 11.03
N VAL A 268 33.20 -31.94 10.68
CA VAL A 268 32.40 -32.53 9.60
C VAL A 268 31.05 -32.96 10.19
N LEU A 269 29.97 -32.47 9.59
CA LEU A 269 28.60 -32.84 9.95
C LEU A 269 28.26 -34.23 9.41
N ASP A 270 27.35 -34.93 10.08
CA ASP A 270 26.71 -36.12 9.53
C ASP A 270 25.91 -35.76 8.27
N ASP A 271 25.78 -36.68 7.31
CA ASP A 271 25.04 -36.48 6.05
C ASP A 271 23.50 -36.45 6.23
N ALA A 272 23.02 -35.98 7.40
CA ALA A 272 21.62 -35.85 7.74
C ALA A 272 21.25 -34.39 8.03
N TYR A 273 20.36 -33.83 7.20
CA TYR A 273 19.91 -32.45 7.29
C TYR A 273 18.75 -32.29 8.27
N ALA A 274 18.81 -31.32 9.18
CA ALA A 274 17.70 -31.08 10.10
C ALA A 274 16.52 -30.39 9.40
N LEU A 275 15.33 -30.97 9.44
CA LEU A 275 14.09 -30.33 8.98
C LEU A 275 13.55 -29.37 10.02
N ARG A 276 12.95 -28.29 9.53
CA ARG A 276 12.17 -27.33 10.30
C ARG A 276 10.79 -27.23 9.67
N LEU A 277 9.77 -26.99 10.49
CA LEU A 277 8.41 -26.81 10.00
C LEU A 277 8.35 -25.60 9.05
N GLY A 278 7.67 -25.77 7.91
CA GLY A 278 7.48 -24.77 6.85
C GLY A 278 8.71 -24.35 6.07
N VAL A 279 9.91 -24.64 6.55
CA VAL A 279 11.16 -24.33 5.85
C VAL A 279 11.33 -25.28 4.65
N PRO A 280 11.31 -24.76 3.41
CA PRO A 280 11.59 -25.56 2.23
C PRO A 280 13.07 -25.96 2.15
N ASN A 281 13.31 -27.23 1.85
CA ASN A 281 14.65 -27.78 1.65
C ASN A 281 14.81 -28.18 0.20
N HIS A 282 15.74 -27.53 -0.50
CA HIS A 282 15.96 -27.72 -1.93
C HIS A 282 17.00 -28.81 -2.21
N ILE A 283 16.56 -29.94 -2.77
CA ILE A 283 17.44 -31.05 -3.16
C ILE A 283 17.57 -31.14 -4.68
N ALA A 284 18.75 -31.54 -5.12
CA ALA A 284 19.07 -31.73 -6.53
C ALA A 284 19.78 -33.07 -6.75
N PHE A 285 19.39 -33.75 -7.83
CA PHE A 285 20.01 -34.97 -8.30
C PHE A 285 20.55 -34.71 -9.71
N ASP A 286 21.87 -34.64 -9.82
CA ASP A 286 22.62 -34.54 -11.06
C ASP A 286 23.33 -35.87 -11.39
N GLU A 287 24.11 -35.92 -12.46
CA GLU A 287 24.88 -37.11 -12.88
C GLU A 287 25.73 -37.72 -11.75
N ASN A 288 26.21 -36.90 -10.80
CA ASN A 288 27.09 -37.33 -9.72
C ASN A 288 26.32 -37.76 -8.46
N THR A 289 25.03 -37.44 -8.39
CA THR A 289 24.20 -37.61 -7.20
C THR A 289 22.92 -38.41 -7.47
N THR A 290 22.68 -38.87 -8.70
CA THR A 290 21.46 -39.60 -9.08
C THR A 290 21.26 -40.90 -8.27
N ASP A 291 22.35 -41.52 -7.80
CA ASP A 291 22.30 -42.73 -6.98
C ASP A 291 22.36 -42.44 -5.46
N LYS A 292 22.41 -41.17 -5.05
CA LYS A 292 22.47 -40.77 -3.63
C LYS A 292 21.08 -40.65 -3.01
N GLU A 293 21.04 -40.74 -1.69
CA GLU A 293 19.84 -40.51 -0.88
C GLU A 293 20.09 -39.28 0.00
N TYR A 294 19.14 -38.33 0.01
CA TYR A 294 19.15 -37.24 0.98
C TYR A 294 18.50 -37.74 2.26
N THR A 295 19.22 -37.62 3.36
CA THR A 295 18.72 -38.00 4.69
C THR A 295 18.39 -36.74 5.47
N PHE A 296 17.23 -36.75 6.11
CA PHE A 296 16.74 -35.67 6.94
C PHE A 296 16.42 -36.19 8.34
N THR A 297 16.56 -35.32 9.35
CA THR A 297 16.12 -35.60 10.71
C THR A 297 15.08 -34.58 11.16
N PHE A 298 14.07 -35.04 11.88
CA PHE A 298 13.05 -34.17 12.45
C PHE A 298 12.71 -34.63 13.86
N THR A 299 12.60 -33.67 14.78
CA THR A 299 12.14 -33.92 16.16
C THR A 299 10.92 -33.04 16.41
N PRO A 300 9.70 -33.60 16.48
CA PRO A 300 8.49 -32.83 16.71
C PRO A 300 8.52 -32.12 18.05
N SER A 301 8.10 -30.86 18.08
CA SER A 301 7.89 -30.09 19.30
C SER A 301 6.53 -30.36 19.97
N PHE A 302 5.63 -31.08 19.30
CA PHE A 302 4.36 -31.56 19.83
C PHE A 302 3.97 -32.87 19.13
N SER A 303 3.04 -33.62 19.73
CA SER A 303 2.51 -34.83 19.11
C SER A 303 1.34 -34.50 18.19
N GLY A 304 1.30 -35.10 17.00
CA GLY A 304 0.25 -34.81 16.02
C GLY A 304 0.50 -35.47 14.68
N VAL A 305 -0.44 -35.27 13.75
CA VAL A 305 -0.28 -35.70 12.36
C VAL A 305 0.56 -34.66 11.63
N TYR A 306 1.61 -35.13 10.97
CA TYR A 306 2.49 -34.31 10.13
C TYR A 306 2.48 -34.85 8.71
N HIS A 307 2.68 -33.93 7.77
CA HIS A 307 2.76 -34.21 6.34
C HIS A 307 4.09 -33.73 5.79
N PHE A 308 4.79 -34.62 5.11
CA PHE A 308 6.00 -34.33 4.36
C PHE A 308 5.64 -34.24 2.89
N TYR A 309 5.80 -33.07 2.30
CA TYR A 309 5.47 -32.78 0.93
C TYR A 309 6.72 -32.68 0.08
N SER A 310 6.65 -33.20 -1.15
CA SER A 310 7.54 -32.77 -2.22
C SER A 310 6.84 -31.82 -3.19
N ARG A 311 7.65 -30.94 -3.79
CA ARG A 311 7.32 -30.23 -5.01
C ARG A 311 8.48 -30.34 -5.99
N GLY A 312 8.24 -30.74 -7.24
CA GLY A 312 9.31 -30.87 -8.21
C GLY A 312 8.85 -31.41 -9.55
N ASP A 313 9.82 -31.58 -10.45
CA ASP A 313 9.62 -32.12 -11.80
C ASP A 313 10.13 -33.56 -11.95
N MET A 314 10.58 -34.19 -10.86
CA MET A 314 11.21 -35.50 -10.87
C MET A 314 10.53 -36.46 -9.91
N ASP A 315 10.59 -37.75 -10.26
CA ASP A 315 10.07 -38.83 -9.42
C ASP A 315 11.09 -39.18 -8.32
N VAL A 316 10.64 -39.12 -7.08
CA VAL A 316 11.39 -39.42 -5.86
C VAL A 316 10.65 -40.37 -4.94
N LYS A 317 11.41 -41.28 -4.34
CA LYS A 317 10.93 -42.21 -3.32
C LYS A 317 11.23 -41.67 -1.93
N ALA A 318 10.22 -41.60 -1.06
CA ALA A 318 10.32 -41.02 0.27
C ALA A 318 9.99 -42.02 1.37
N SER A 319 10.81 -42.06 2.43
CA SER A 319 10.68 -43.05 3.51
C SER A 319 10.85 -42.40 4.88
N LEU A 320 9.97 -42.71 5.83
CA LEU A 320 10.06 -42.24 7.20
C LEU A 320 10.39 -43.39 8.16
N TYR A 321 11.34 -43.15 9.05
CA TYR A 321 11.84 -44.11 10.02
C TYR A 321 11.82 -43.56 11.45
N SER A 322 11.73 -44.46 12.42
CA SER A 322 12.14 -44.21 13.81
C SER A 322 13.21 -45.23 14.19
N GLY A 323 14.42 -44.74 14.43
CA GLY A 323 15.61 -45.60 14.51
C GLY A 323 15.79 -46.41 13.22
N ALA A 324 15.89 -47.74 13.34
CA ALA A 324 16.02 -48.64 12.19
C ALA A 324 14.67 -49.14 11.62
N SER A 325 13.54 -48.73 12.21
CA SER A 325 12.21 -49.23 11.83
C SER A 325 11.56 -48.32 10.80
N LEU A 326 11.21 -48.86 9.63
CA LEU A 326 10.41 -48.15 8.62
C LEU A 326 8.98 -47.99 9.12
N LEU A 327 8.48 -46.76 9.11
CA LEU A 327 7.13 -46.42 9.59
C LEU A 327 6.14 -46.29 8.43
N VAL A 328 6.52 -45.52 7.42
CA VAL A 328 5.72 -45.26 6.22
C VAL A 328 6.65 -44.94 5.06
N GLN A 329 6.21 -45.27 3.85
CA GLN A 329 6.90 -45.00 2.61
C GLN A 329 5.87 -44.60 1.58
N ASN A 330 6.22 -43.64 0.73
CA ASN A 330 5.42 -43.27 -0.43
C ASN A 330 6.36 -43.03 -1.62
N ASP A 331 5.83 -43.20 -2.82
CA ASP A 331 6.52 -42.89 -4.06
C ASP A 331 5.57 -42.15 -5.02
N ASP A 332 6.15 -41.45 -5.98
CA ASP A 332 5.46 -40.63 -7.00
C ASP A 332 5.70 -41.22 -8.41
N ILE A 333 5.90 -42.54 -8.52
CA ILE A 333 6.31 -43.24 -9.77
C ILE A 333 5.16 -43.29 -10.83
N SER A 334 4.05 -42.58 -10.61
CA SER A 334 2.92 -42.58 -11.54
C SER A 334 2.91 -41.31 -12.39
N ASP A 335 2.62 -41.45 -13.70
CA ASP A 335 2.52 -40.32 -14.66
C ASP A 335 1.47 -39.24 -14.28
N SER A 336 0.76 -39.40 -13.16
CA SER A 336 -0.34 -38.55 -12.71
C SER A 336 -0.05 -37.67 -11.48
N ASP A 337 1.04 -37.91 -10.74
CA ASP A 337 1.35 -37.18 -9.50
C ASP A 337 2.85 -36.83 -9.39
N ARG A 338 3.26 -35.65 -9.85
CA ARG A 338 4.65 -35.16 -9.75
C ARG A 338 5.14 -34.80 -8.33
N ASN A 339 4.36 -35.15 -7.30
CA ASN A 339 4.59 -34.76 -5.90
C ASN A 339 4.13 -35.91 -4.99
N PHE A 340 4.89 -36.25 -3.96
CA PHE A 340 4.44 -37.16 -2.91
C PHE A 340 3.94 -36.39 -1.68
N CYS A 341 3.09 -37.07 -0.90
CA CYS A 341 2.77 -36.70 0.48
C CYS A 341 2.98 -37.91 1.38
N VAL A 342 3.87 -37.81 2.36
CA VAL A 342 4.00 -38.81 3.43
C VAL A 342 3.32 -38.25 4.67
N THR A 343 2.25 -38.90 5.11
CA THR A 343 1.50 -38.52 6.32
C THR A 343 1.77 -39.51 7.44
N TYR A 344 2.10 -39.01 8.63
CA TYR A 344 2.29 -39.87 9.81
C TYR A 344 2.01 -39.13 11.13
N GLU A 345 1.56 -39.87 12.14
CA GLU A 345 1.39 -39.35 13.50
C GLU A 345 2.73 -39.42 14.25
N LEU A 346 3.35 -38.26 14.49
CA LEU A 346 4.63 -38.16 15.17
C LEU A 346 4.44 -37.87 16.65
N THR A 347 5.36 -38.38 17.47
CA THR A 347 5.41 -38.19 18.91
C THR A 347 6.42 -37.12 19.27
N GLU A 348 6.02 -36.19 20.14
CA GLU A 348 6.87 -35.12 20.68
C GLU A 348 8.21 -35.67 21.20
N GLY A 349 9.31 -35.00 20.86
CA GLY A 349 10.65 -35.33 21.34
C GLY A 349 11.28 -36.60 20.74
N THR A 350 10.56 -37.35 19.90
CA THR A 350 11.12 -38.51 19.20
C THR A 350 11.85 -38.06 17.94
N VAL A 351 13.09 -38.54 17.74
CA VAL A 351 13.85 -38.27 16.51
C VAL A 351 13.39 -39.22 15.42
N TYR A 352 12.93 -38.65 14.31
CA TYR A 352 12.57 -39.37 13.10
C TYR A 352 13.59 -39.10 12.00
N THR A 353 13.83 -40.09 11.17
CA THR A 353 14.67 -39.97 9.98
C THR A 353 13.79 -40.06 8.75
N PHE A 354 13.89 -39.07 7.88
CA PHE A 354 13.14 -39.00 6.63
C PHE A 354 14.12 -39.04 5.46
N THR A 355 13.97 -39.97 4.53
CA THR A 355 14.88 -40.12 3.40
C THR A 355 14.17 -39.85 2.09
N VAL A 356 14.88 -39.24 1.14
CA VAL A 356 14.40 -38.96 -0.22
C VAL A 356 15.46 -39.41 -1.22
N GLN A 357 15.05 -40.29 -2.14
CA GLN A 357 15.92 -40.90 -3.13
C GLN A 357 15.38 -40.65 -4.55
N SER A 358 16.26 -40.28 -5.47
CA SER A 358 15.93 -40.23 -6.90
C SER A 358 15.68 -41.63 -7.47
N MET A 359 14.70 -41.77 -8.36
CA MET A 359 14.45 -43.00 -9.11
C MET A 359 15.30 -43.10 -10.39
N LYS A 360 16.57 -42.69 -10.30
CA LYS A 360 17.56 -42.60 -11.40
C LYS A 360 17.25 -41.52 -12.44
N GLU A 361 16.59 -40.46 -11.99
CA GLU A 361 16.29 -39.29 -12.80
C GLU A 361 17.07 -38.08 -12.30
N GLN A 362 17.44 -37.22 -13.26
CA GLN A 362 18.01 -35.92 -12.93
C GLN A 362 16.89 -34.92 -12.72
N GLY A 363 17.05 -34.07 -11.72
CA GLY A 363 16.07 -33.04 -11.43
C GLY A 363 16.26 -32.42 -10.06
N SER A 364 15.26 -31.66 -9.66
CA SER A 364 15.20 -31.04 -8.35
C SER A 364 13.85 -31.26 -7.72
N ALA A 365 13.86 -31.45 -6.41
CA ALA A 365 12.67 -31.49 -5.59
C ALA A 365 12.85 -30.55 -4.39
N THR A 366 11.73 -30.08 -3.85
CA THR A 366 11.70 -29.31 -2.61
C THR A 366 10.92 -30.10 -1.59
N VAL A 367 11.50 -30.32 -0.41
CA VAL A 367 10.88 -31.04 0.70
C VAL A 367 10.45 -30.04 1.77
N VAL A 368 9.21 -30.15 2.24
CA VAL A 368 8.66 -29.33 3.33
C VAL A 368 7.84 -30.19 4.27
N ILE A 369 7.82 -29.85 5.55
CA ILE A 369 7.00 -30.52 6.56
C ILE A 369 6.03 -29.53 7.21
N TYR A 370 4.76 -29.92 7.30
CA TYR A 370 3.70 -29.17 8.00
C TYR A 370 2.92 -30.05 8.98
N PRO A 371 2.37 -29.49 10.06
CA PRO A 371 1.35 -30.15 10.87
C PRO A 371 -0.02 -30.14 10.17
N ASP A 372 -0.83 -31.18 10.30
CA ASP A 372 -2.12 -31.34 9.57
C ASP A 372 -3.22 -30.33 9.96
N ARG A 373 -3.20 -29.87 11.21
CA ARG A 373 -4.36 -29.18 11.80
C ARG A 373 -4.17 -27.68 11.79
N ILE A 374 -4.66 -27.04 10.74
CA ILE A 374 -4.85 -25.59 10.70
C ILE A 374 -5.95 -25.22 11.70
N ASN A 375 -5.60 -24.38 12.68
CA ASN A 375 -6.49 -23.82 13.68
C ASN A 375 -7.17 -22.54 13.14
N SER A 376 -6.37 -21.61 12.61
CA SER A 376 -6.83 -20.34 12.07
C SER A 376 -5.83 -19.81 11.04
N PHE A 377 -6.19 -18.77 10.32
CA PHE A 377 -5.21 -18.00 9.56
C PHE A 377 -5.66 -16.54 9.46
N ASP A 378 -4.70 -15.64 9.41
CA ASP A 378 -4.90 -14.22 9.19
C ASP A 378 -4.48 -13.87 7.76
N VAL A 379 -5.10 -12.82 7.22
CA VAL A 379 -4.82 -12.35 5.86
C VAL A 379 -4.39 -10.89 5.94
N TYR A 380 -3.18 -10.63 5.47
CA TYR A 380 -2.58 -9.31 5.43
C TYR A 380 -2.41 -8.84 4.00
N GLY A 381 -2.55 -7.54 3.82
CA GLY A 381 -2.57 -6.89 2.51
C GLY A 381 -3.95 -6.28 2.25
N SER A 382 -4.02 -5.51 1.18
CA SER A 382 -5.26 -4.91 0.71
C SER A 382 -5.25 -4.82 -0.81
N LEU A 383 -6.44 -4.86 -1.39
CA LEU A 383 -6.63 -4.48 -2.79
C LEU A 383 -7.17 -3.07 -2.81
N THR A 384 -6.54 -2.22 -3.62
CA THR A 384 -7.10 -0.90 -3.94
C THR A 384 -7.64 -0.94 -5.35
N PHE A 385 -8.93 -0.68 -5.51
CA PHE A 385 -9.59 -0.46 -6.79
C PHE A 385 -9.92 1.00 -6.98
N ASN A 386 -9.81 1.46 -8.21
CA ASN A 386 -10.24 2.79 -8.60
C ASN A 386 -11.63 2.67 -9.21
N ALA A 387 -12.64 3.21 -8.53
CA ALA A 387 -13.96 3.35 -9.13
C ALA A 387 -13.91 4.51 -10.14
N SER A 388 -14.04 4.21 -11.43
CA SER A 388 -14.24 5.22 -12.47
C SER A 388 -15.73 5.56 -12.62
N ASP A 389 -16.00 6.70 -13.23
CA ASP A 389 -17.32 7.12 -13.65
C ASP A 389 -17.86 6.17 -14.76
N GLY A 390 -19.17 5.88 -14.78
CA GLY A 390 -19.80 5.09 -15.84
C GLY A 390 -21.33 5.24 -15.87
N PHE A 391 -22.03 4.47 -16.71
CA PHE A 391 -23.50 4.48 -16.86
C PHE A 391 -24.14 3.38 -15.99
N ARG A 392 -25.16 3.70 -15.16
CA ARG A 392 -25.93 2.70 -14.39
C ARG A 392 -26.80 1.84 -15.34
N GLY A 393 -26.20 0.86 -16.00
CA GLY A 393 -26.91 -0.34 -16.45
C GLY A 393 -27.32 -1.16 -15.23
N THR A 394 -28.42 -1.90 -15.30
CA THR A 394 -29.13 -2.51 -14.16
C THR A 394 -28.44 -3.68 -13.45
N ALA A 395 -27.11 -3.70 -13.40
CA ALA A 395 -26.33 -4.61 -12.57
C ALA A 395 -25.24 -3.78 -11.87
N GLU A 396 -25.17 -3.85 -10.54
CA GLU A 396 -24.06 -3.25 -9.78
C GLU A 396 -22.73 -3.79 -10.34
N PRO A 397 -21.72 -2.93 -10.57
CA PRO A 397 -20.47 -3.37 -11.17
C PRO A 397 -19.73 -4.30 -10.21
N LEU A 398 -19.67 -5.58 -10.56
CA LEU A 398 -18.82 -6.57 -9.89
C LEU A 398 -17.36 -6.28 -10.29
N PHE A 399 -16.47 -6.18 -9.31
CA PHE A 399 -15.04 -6.04 -9.51
C PHE A 399 -14.44 -7.43 -9.65
N PRO A 400 -14.03 -7.89 -10.85
CA PRO A 400 -13.46 -9.23 -10.98
C PRO A 400 -12.14 -9.32 -10.20
N ILE A 401 -12.16 -9.96 -9.03
CA ILE A 401 -10.94 -10.31 -8.29
C ILE A 401 -10.45 -11.63 -8.87
N ALA A 402 -9.56 -11.56 -9.85
CA ALA A 402 -8.85 -12.74 -10.32
C ALA A 402 -7.79 -13.18 -9.30
N ASP A 403 -7.51 -14.49 -9.20
CA ASP A 403 -6.44 -15.03 -8.34
C ASP A 403 -5.09 -14.34 -8.55
N ARG A 404 -4.82 -13.87 -9.79
CA ARG A 404 -3.60 -13.15 -10.16
C ARG A 404 -3.47 -11.76 -9.53
N LEU A 405 -4.57 -11.15 -9.08
CA LEU A 405 -4.54 -9.85 -8.40
C LEU A 405 -4.14 -9.99 -6.92
N LEU A 406 -4.17 -11.21 -6.38
CA LEU A 406 -3.91 -11.48 -4.97
C LEU A 406 -2.47 -11.88 -4.66
N THR A 407 -1.54 -11.73 -5.60
CA THR A 407 -0.14 -12.11 -5.38
C THR A 407 0.59 -11.28 -4.32
N ASN A 408 -0.05 -10.23 -3.79
CA ASN A 408 0.50 -9.34 -2.77
C ASN A 408 -0.09 -9.58 -1.37
N PHE A 409 -0.93 -10.61 -1.19
CA PHE A 409 -1.45 -10.96 0.12
C PHE A 409 -0.53 -11.93 0.83
N VAL A 410 -0.38 -11.73 2.13
CA VAL A 410 0.33 -12.63 3.03
C VAL A 410 -0.70 -13.35 3.87
N LEU A 411 -0.64 -14.68 3.89
CA LEU A 411 -1.42 -15.53 4.77
C LEU A 411 -0.52 -15.92 5.94
N ASP A 412 -0.95 -15.62 7.16
CA ASP A 412 -0.31 -16.09 8.39
C ASP A 412 -1.15 -17.24 8.95
N ILE A 413 -0.69 -18.46 8.71
CA ILE A 413 -1.42 -19.69 8.97
C ILE A 413 -1.00 -20.22 10.33
N HIS A 414 -1.96 -20.46 11.21
CA HIS A 414 -1.74 -20.94 12.57
C HIS A 414 -2.21 -22.39 12.70
N PHE A 415 -1.35 -23.25 13.22
CA PHE A 415 -1.62 -24.67 13.42
C PHE A 415 -1.88 -25.00 14.89
N ASP A 416 -2.55 -26.13 15.12
CA ASP A 416 -2.64 -26.74 16.45
C ASP A 416 -1.20 -27.01 16.96
N GLY A 417 -0.95 -26.71 18.23
CA GLY A 417 0.40 -26.82 18.83
C GLY A 417 1.23 -25.53 18.77
N GLY A 418 0.70 -24.44 18.19
CA GLY A 418 1.28 -23.10 18.26
C GLY A 418 2.33 -22.78 17.19
N TYR A 419 2.54 -23.68 16.22
CA TYR A 419 3.32 -23.38 15.03
C TYR A 419 2.53 -22.47 14.09
N SER A 420 3.21 -21.51 13.46
CA SER A 420 2.63 -20.63 12.45
C SER A 420 3.57 -20.51 11.25
N ASP A 421 3.01 -20.27 10.07
CA ASP A 421 3.77 -20.07 8.84
C ASP A 421 3.22 -18.90 8.02
N LYS A 422 4.09 -18.19 7.31
CA LYS A 422 3.70 -17.08 6.45
C LYS A 422 3.95 -17.44 4.99
N ILE A 423 2.91 -17.34 4.17
CA ILE A 423 3.01 -17.60 2.74
C ILE A 423 2.35 -16.49 1.94
N TYR A 424 2.84 -16.23 0.72
CA TYR A 424 2.04 -15.46 -0.22
C TYR A 424 0.81 -16.24 -0.62
N TYR A 425 -0.31 -15.55 -0.81
CA TYR A 425 -1.45 -16.15 -1.47
C TYR A 425 -1.02 -16.67 -2.84
N ALA A 426 -1.14 -17.98 -3.00
CA ALA A 426 -0.97 -18.66 -4.27
C ALA A 426 -2.11 -19.67 -4.41
N PRO A 427 -2.85 -19.66 -5.55
CA PRO A 427 -3.85 -20.68 -5.80
C PRO A 427 -3.17 -22.05 -5.85
N GLY A 428 -3.69 -23.01 -5.09
CA GLY A 428 -3.09 -24.34 -4.98
C GLY A 428 -3.41 -25.03 -3.68
N TYR A 429 -2.61 -26.06 -3.36
CA TYR A 429 -2.76 -26.82 -2.12
C TYR A 429 -1.66 -26.46 -1.13
N PHE A 430 -2.07 -26.25 0.11
CA PHE A 430 -1.21 -26.10 1.27
C PHE A 430 -1.62 -27.13 2.30
N ASP A 431 -0.69 -27.94 2.78
CA ASP A 431 -1.00 -29.04 3.71
C ASP A 431 -2.16 -29.93 3.21
N ASN A 432 -2.14 -30.26 1.89
CA ASN A 432 -3.20 -30.98 1.18
C ASN A 432 -4.61 -30.32 1.20
N ARG A 433 -4.72 -29.06 1.65
CA ARG A 433 -5.93 -28.26 1.65
C ARG A 433 -5.89 -27.22 0.55
N GLN A 434 -6.97 -27.09 -0.22
CA GLN A 434 -7.04 -26.11 -1.29
C GLN A 434 -7.18 -24.68 -0.73
N ILE A 435 -6.34 -23.77 -1.23
CA ILE A 435 -6.48 -22.32 -1.04
C ILE A 435 -7.32 -21.77 -2.21
N SER A 436 -8.38 -21.04 -1.90
CA SER A 436 -9.28 -20.47 -2.92
C SER A 436 -9.96 -19.18 -2.47
N LEU A 437 -10.20 -18.28 -3.43
CA LEU A 437 -11.12 -17.16 -3.25
C LEU A 437 -12.56 -17.65 -3.11
N CYS A 438 -13.32 -17.03 -2.22
CA CYS A 438 -14.76 -17.29 -2.11
C CYS A 438 -15.61 -16.46 -3.08
N ASP A 439 -15.09 -15.33 -3.58
CA ASP A 439 -15.77 -14.33 -4.42
C ASP A 439 -17.24 -14.09 -4.03
N THR A 440 -17.43 -13.25 -3.01
CA THR A 440 -18.75 -12.99 -2.44
C THR A 440 -19.52 -11.85 -3.12
N GLN A 441 -18.97 -11.21 -4.14
CA GLN A 441 -19.53 -10.00 -4.73
C GLN A 441 -20.90 -10.18 -5.39
N SER A 442 -21.21 -11.40 -5.85
CA SER A 442 -22.57 -11.70 -6.35
C SER A 442 -23.67 -11.55 -5.29
N THR A 443 -23.30 -11.65 -4.01
CA THR A 443 -24.20 -11.49 -2.85
C THR A 443 -23.90 -10.24 -2.00
N GLU A 444 -22.65 -9.78 -1.99
CA GLU A 444 -22.14 -8.64 -1.22
C GLU A 444 -21.28 -7.74 -2.15
N PRO A 445 -21.88 -6.98 -3.10
CA PRO A 445 -21.12 -6.13 -4.04
C PRO A 445 -20.34 -5.04 -3.32
N PHE A 446 -19.18 -4.63 -3.88
CA PHE A 446 -18.37 -3.57 -3.27
C PHE A 446 -18.99 -2.18 -3.41
N THR A 447 -18.84 -1.39 -2.35
CA THR A 447 -19.12 0.05 -2.30
C THR A 447 -17.83 0.86 -2.31
N CYS A 448 -17.89 2.18 -2.53
CA CYS A 448 -16.72 3.04 -2.27
C CYS A 448 -16.27 2.95 -0.81
N GLY A 449 -14.97 3.07 -0.57
CA GLY A 449 -14.38 2.94 0.77
C GLY A 449 -13.95 1.50 1.08
N GLU A 450 -13.97 1.15 2.37
CA GLU A 450 -13.53 -0.15 2.86
C GLU A 450 -14.60 -1.24 2.65
N ASN A 451 -14.19 -2.34 2.02
CA ASN A 451 -14.97 -3.55 1.82
C ASN A 451 -14.20 -4.75 2.39
N ARG A 452 -14.83 -5.92 2.43
CA ARG A 452 -14.19 -7.18 2.80
C ARG A 452 -14.48 -8.26 1.79
N GLU A 453 -13.45 -9.01 1.43
CA GLU A 453 -13.58 -10.22 0.62
C GLU A 453 -13.07 -11.44 1.40
N LYS A 454 -13.52 -12.63 1.01
CA LYS A 454 -13.26 -13.88 1.74
C LYS A 454 -12.33 -14.81 0.96
N ILE A 455 -11.44 -15.44 1.69
CA ILE A 455 -10.54 -16.50 1.24
C ILE A 455 -10.75 -17.74 2.10
N ARG A 456 -10.59 -18.92 1.51
CA ARG A 456 -10.74 -20.21 2.17
C ARG A 456 -9.48 -21.05 2.05
N ILE A 457 -9.11 -21.73 3.13
CA ILE A 457 -8.09 -22.80 3.18
C ILE A 457 -8.74 -24.05 3.77
N GLY A 458 -9.04 -25.04 2.92
CA GLY A 458 -9.82 -26.21 3.34
C GLY A 458 -11.20 -25.79 3.89
N ASP A 459 -11.49 -26.10 5.14
CA ASP A 459 -12.76 -25.72 5.81
C ASP A 459 -12.70 -24.36 6.53
N THR A 460 -11.53 -23.73 6.63
CA THR A 460 -11.32 -22.47 7.35
C THR A 460 -11.50 -21.28 6.40
N VAL A 461 -12.23 -20.24 6.83
CA VAL A 461 -12.47 -19.02 6.03
C VAL A 461 -11.92 -17.80 6.77
N GLY A 462 -11.13 -16.99 6.06
CA GLY A 462 -10.60 -15.70 6.49
C GLY A 462 -11.15 -14.58 5.63
N SER A 463 -10.95 -13.33 6.06
CA SER A 463 -11.37 -12.14 5.32
C SER A 463 -10.25 -11.11 5.25
N PHE A 464 -10.20 -10.37 4.15
CA PHE A 464 -9.20 -9.32 3.92
C PHE A 464 -9.85 -8.02 3.45
N PRO A 465 -9.23 -6.86 3.73
CA PRO A 465 -9.77 -5.57 3.33
C PRO A 465 -9.58 -5.34 1.82
N VAL A 466 -10.61 -4.76 1.21
CA VAL A 466 -10.60 -4.26 -0.18
C VAL A 466 -11.03 -2.80 -0.14
N PHE A 467 -10.12 -1.88 -0.47
CA PHE A 467 -10.42 -0.46 -0.56
C PHE A 467 -10.81 -0.12 -1.99
N VAL A 468 -11.97 0.51 -2.14
CA VAL A 468 -12.38 1.08 -3.42
C VAL A 468 -12.23 2.59 -3.33
N ASN A 469 -11.11 3.07 -3.86
CA ASN A 469 -10.81 4.49 -3.96
C ASN A 469 -11.75 5.17 -4.95
N HIS A 470 -12.17 6.34 -4.53
CA HIS A 470 -12.95 7.26 -5.34
C HIS A 470 -11.97 8.06 -6.20
N THR A 471 -11.82 7.71 -7.48
CA THR A 471 -10.85 8.35 -8.37
C THR A 471 -11.47 8.86 -9.67
N TYR A 472 -11.00 10.01 -10.13
CA TYR A 472 -11.43 10.63 -11.39
C TYR A 472 -10.45 10.30 -12.52
N THR A 473 -10.91 9.60 -13.56
CA THR A 473 -10.10 9.33 -14.77
C THR A 473 -10.50 10.20 -15.96
N GLY A 474 -11.55 11.03 -15.83
CA GLY A 474 -11.99 11.97 -16.87
C GLY A 474 -12.57 11.31 -18.13
N GLU A 475 -12.88 10.01 -18.10
CA GLU A 475 -13.43 9.30 -19.25
C GLU A 475 -14.96 9.42 -19.31
N ALA A 476 -15.40 10.45 -20.05
CA ALA A 476 -16.65 10.53 -20.81
C ALA A 476 -17.92 9.89 -20.20
N VAL A 477 -18.27 10.26 -18.97
CA VAL A 477 -19.64 10.09 -18.47
C VAL A 477 -20.44 11.37 -18.76
N PRO A 478 -21.71 11.25 -19.20
CA PRO A 478 -22.57 12.42 -19.37
C PRO A 478 -22.72 13.16 -18.04
N TYR A 479 -22.19 14.38 -18.00
CA TYR A 479 -22.33 15.28 -16.89
C TYR A 479 -23.78 15.76 -16.73
N THR A 480 -24.20 15.99 -15.49
CA THR A 480 -25.40 16.80 -15.21
C THR A 480 -24.99 18.24 -14.98
N VAL A 481 -25.60 19.17 -15.71
CA VAL A 481 -25.38 20.61 -15.49
C VAL A 481 -26.30 21.07 -14.36
N ASP A 482 -25.74 21.69 -13.33
CA ASP A 482 -26.52 22.30 -12.26
C ASP A 482 -27.13 23.65 -12.68
N GLU A 483 -27.89 24.28 -11.79
CA GLU A 483 -28.59 25.55 -12.07
C GLU A 483 -27.64 26.73 -12.36
N ASP A 484 -26.36 26.60 -11.99
CA ASP A 484 -25.32 27.62 -12.12
C ASP A 484 -24.40 27.41 -13.33
N GLY A 485 -24.62 26.34 -14.12
CA GLY A 485 -23.88 26.07 -15.36
C GLY A 485 -22.63 25.21 -15.18
N TYR A 486 -22.55 24.49 -14.06
CA TYR A 486 -21.42 23.62 -13.74
C TYR A 486 -21.74 22.14 -13.94
N THR A 487 -20.72 21.40 -14.36
CA THR A 487 -20.80 19.96 -14.54
C THR A 487 -20.61 19.24 -13.20
N LEU A 488 -21.63 18.50 -12.77
CA LEU A 488 -21.55 17.59 -11.64
C LEU A 488 -21.29 16.16 -12.13
N TYR A 489 -20.13 15.62 -11.77
CA TYR A 489 -19.87 14.18 -11.87
C TYR A 489 -20.31 13.50 -10.58
N THR A 490 -20.84 12.27 -10.69
CA THR A 490 -21.21 11.44 -9.55
C THR A 490 -20.53 10.09 -9.65
N CYS A 491 -20.02 9.56 -8.54
CA CYS A 491 -19.49 8.20 -8.54
C CYS A 491 -20.63 7.18 -8.72
N LEU A 492 -20.40 6.17 -9.56
CA LEU A 492 -21.40 5.13 -9.81
C LEU A 492 -21.78 4.31 -8.58
N LEU A 493 -20.81 4.08 -7.70
CA LEU A 493 -20.95 3.21 -6.54
C LEU A 493 -21.60 3.93 -5.36
N CYS A 494 -21.09 5.09 -4.94
CA CYS A 494 -21.64 5.81 -3.78
C CYS A 494 -22.64 6.91 -4.14
N GLY A 495 -22.66 7.40 -5.38
CA GLY A 495 -23.51 8.53 -5.79
C GLY A 495 -23.04 9.89 -5.28
N ASP A 496 -21.92 9.96 -4.54
CA ASP A 496 -21.39 11.21 -4.04
C ASP A 496 -20.98 12.13 -5.19
N SER A 497 -21.35 13.40 -5.02
CA SER A 497 -21.10 14.50 -5.95
C SER A 497 -19.85 15.27 -5.53
N TYR A 498 -19.01 15.67 -6.48
CA TYR A 498 -17.75 16.36 -6.16
C TYR A 498 -17.97 17.85 -5.90
N ILE A 499 -17.46 18.36 -4.77
CA ILE A 499 -17.50 19.78 -4.39
C ILE A 499 -16.24 20.56 -4.85
N GLY A 500 -15.16 19.86 -5.24
CA GLY A 500 -13.81 20.45 -5.35
C GLY A 500 -13.32 20.83 -6.75
N ASP A 501 -13.84 20.22 -7.81
CA ASP A 501 -13.38 20.43 -9.19
C ASP A 501 -14.55 20.73 -10.12
N ILE A 502 -15.05 21.95 -9.99
CA ILE A 502 -15.99 22.52 -10.93
C ILE A 502 -15.25 22.75 -12.26
N ILE A 503 -15.48 21.90 -13.26
CA ILE A 503 -14.94 22.12 -14.61
C ILE A 503 -15.82 23.16 -15.31
N GLU A 504 -15.25 24.32 -15.67
CA GLU A 504 -15.93 25.28 -16.56
C GLU A 504 -16.25 24.58 -17.89
N THR A 505 -17.54 24.37 -18.16
CA THR A 505 -18.00 23.84 -19.44
C THR A 505 -17.89 24.91 -20.54
N PRO A 506 -17.82 24.53 -21.83
CA PRO A 506 -17.87 25.45 -22.97
C PRO A 506 -19.29 26.04 -23.15
N ALA A 507 -19.83 26.62 -22.09
CA ALA A 507 -21.12 27.28 -22.08
C ALA A 507 -21.06 28.59 -22.88
N ILE A 508 -22.13 28.85 -23.63
CA ILE A 508 -22.32 30.08 -24.38
C ILE A 508 -22.59 31.20 -23.38
N THR A 509 -21.80 32.27 -23.44
CA THR A 509 -22.10 33.48 -22.68
C THR A 509 -23.12 34.32 -23.44
N VAL A 510 -24.25 34.57 -22.80
CA VAL A 510 -25.30 35.47 -23.28
C VAL A 510 -25.30 36.71 -22.40
N SER A 511 -25.02 37.86 -23.01
CA SER A 511 -24.92 39.14 -22.31
C SER A 511 -25.62 40.25 -23.06
N GLY A 512 -25.97 41.32 -22.34
CA GLY A 512 -26.57 42.51 -22.93
C GLY A 512 -26.77 43.60 -21.88
N ARG A 513 -27.23 44.76 -22.35
CA ARG A 513 -27.55 45.89 -21.46
C ARG A 513 -28.88 46.52 -21.82
N CYS A 514 -29.82 46.54 -20.89
CA CYS A 514 -31.12 47.18 -21.05
C CYS A 514 -31.00 48.70 -20.84
N VAL A 515 -31.42 49.48 -21.84
CA VAL A 515 -31.32 50.95 -21.85
C VAL A 515 -32.60 51.59 -22.37
N LEU A 516 -32.82 52.85 -21.99
CA LEU A 516 -34.02 53.61 -22.35
C LEU A 516 -33.99 54.06 -23.83
N MET A 517 -35.11 53.91 -24.55
CA MET A 517 -35.32 54.60 -25.83
C MET A 517 -35.86 56.01 -25.59
N THR A 518 -35.29 57.02 -26.25
CA THR A 518 -35.56 58.44 -25.95
C THR A 518 -36.37 59.19 -27.03
N ASP A 519 -36.48 58.68 -28.27
CA ASP A 519 -37.17 59.37 -29.38
C ASP A 519 -38.21 58.51 -30.15
N PRO A 520 -39.15 59.13 -30.92
CA PRO A 520 -40.23 58.43 -31.66
C PRO A 520 -39.77 57.52 -32.82
N ASP A 521 -38.52 57.67 -33.27
CA ASP A 521 -37.92 56.84 -34.33
C ASP A 521 -37.26 55.56 -33.77
N GLY A 522 -37.26 55.40 -32.44
CA GLY A 522 -36.60 54.29 -31.76
C GLY A 522 -35.12 54.52 -31.46
N SER A 523 -34.67 55.77 -31.33
CA SER A 523 -33.30 56.08 -30.89
C SER A 523 -33.05 55.58 -29.45
N VAL A 524 -31.88 54.98 -29.22
CA VAL A 524 -31.46 54.39 -27.94
C VAL A 524 -30.46 55.33 -27.24
N ASP A 525 -30.73 55.76 -26.01
CA ASP A 525 -29.75 56.52 -25.21
C ASP A 525 -28.98 55.58 -24.27
N TYR A 526 -27.77 55.22 -24.70
CA TYR A 526 -26.85 54.34 -23.98
C TYR A 526 -26.42 54.84 -22.59
N ARG A 527 -26.73 56.11 -22.25
CA ARG A 527 -26.38 56.74 -20.96
C ARG A 527 -27.41 56.51 -19.87
N ILE A 528 -28.62 56.07 -20.21
CA ILE A 528 -29.73 55.90 -19.25
C ILE A 528 -30.03 54.41 -19.07
N PRO A 529 -29.51 53.76 -18.01
CA PRO A 529 -29.78 52.35 -17.73
C PRO A 529 -31.22 52.14 -17.25
N LEU A 530 -31.84 51.03 -17.66
CA LEU A 530 -33.17 50.66 -17.19
C LEU A 530 -33.09 49.67 -16.02
N ALA A 531 -32.77 50.20 -14.83
CA ALA A 531 -32.72 49.45 -13.59
C ALA A 531 -34.10 48.84 -13.27
N GLY A 532 -34.13 47.55 -12.91
CA GLY A 532 -35.36 46.80 -12.59
C GLY A 532 -36.03 46.08 -13.77
N SER A 533 -35.38 45.99 -14.93
CA SER A 533 -35.82 45.12 -16.03
C SER A 533 -35.81 43.65 -15.60
N THR A 534 -36.86 42.89 -15.93
CA THR A 534 -36.85 41.43 -15.70
C THR A 534 -36.42 40.73 -16.97
N VAL A 535 -35.27 40.06 -16.92
CA VAL A 535 -34.76 39.21 -17.99
C VAL A 535 -35.02 37.76 -17.60
N THR A 536 -35.56 36.96 -18.52
CA THR A 536 -35.73 35.52 -18.33
C THR A 536 -35.13 34.75 -19.51
N PHE A 537 -34.58 33.57 -19.24
CA PHE A 537 -34.10 32.62 -20.23
C PHE A 537 -34.90 31.33 -20.13
N ASN A 538 -35.60 30.95 -21.20
CA ASN A 538 -36.53 29.80 -21.20
C ASN A 538 -37.51 29.79 -20.01
N GLY A 539 -37.88 30.98 -19.50
CA GLY A 539 -38.79 31.14 -18.36
C GLY A 539 -38.13 31.22 -16.98
N ARG A 540 -36.82 31.04 -16.86
CA ARG A 540 -36.06 31.23 -15.61
C ARG A 540 -35.56 32.67 -15.50
N GLU A 541 -35.67 33.29 -14.32
CA GLU A 541 -35.24 34.67 -14.11
C GLU A 541 -33.70 34.79 -14.10
N VAL A 542 -33.20 35.84 -14.74
CA VAL A 542 -31.78 36.17 -14.84
C VAL A 542 -31.55 37.50 -14.14
N ALA A 543 -30.54 37.55 -13.28
CA ALA A 543 -30.18 38.77 -12.55
C ALA A 543 -29.79 39.90 -13.52
N VAL A 544 -30.26 41.12 -13.22
CA VAL A 544 -29.94 42.34 -13.95
C VAL A 544 -29.36 43.35 -12.97
N ASP A 545 -28.18 43.86 -13.29
CA ASP A 545 -27.46 44.85 -12.48
C ASP A 545 -28.18 46.21 -12.47
N GLU A 546 -27.88 47.06 -11.49
CA GLU A 546 -28.42 48.42 -11.38
C GLU A 546 -28.11 49.29 -12.62
N ASP A 547 -27.05 48.97 -13.37
CA ASP A 547 -26.67 49.66 -14.60
C ASP A 547 -27.30 49.04 -15.87
N GLY A 548 -28.27 48.14 -15.68
CA GLY A 548 -29.07 47.49 -16.70
C GLY A 548 -28.40 46.30 -17.39
N ARG A 549 -27.21 45.88 -16.96
CA ARG A 549 -26.49 44.75 -17.57
C ARG A 549 -27.03 43.41 -17.09
N PHE A 550 -27.03 42.43 -17.98
CA PHE A 550 -27.23 41.03 -17.64
C PHE A 550 -26.19 40.18 -18.34
N SER A 551 -25.80 39.10 -17.69
CA SER A 551 -24.91 38.09 -18.26
C SER A 551 -25.20 36.75 -17.62
N PHE A 552 -25.39 35.72 -18.42
CA PHE A 552 -25.55 34.35 -17.96
C PHE A 552 -24.92 33.38 -18.96
N ARG A 553 -24.62 32.16 -18.50
CA ARG A 553 -24.06 31.09 -19.33
C ARG A 553 -25.13 30.05 -19.62
N THR A 554 -25.16 29.50 -20.84
CA THR A 554 -26.10 28.44 -21.22
C THR A 554 -25.53 27.52 -22.29
N LEU A 555 -26.00 26.27 -22.34
CA LEU A 555 -25.65 25.30 -23.39
C LEU A 555 -26.82 25.02 -24.33
N GLU A 556 -28.01 25.53 -24.03
CA GLU A 556 -29.22 25.30 -24.82
C GLU A 556 -29.52 26.52 -25.71
N SER A 557 -29.95 26.24 -26.94
CA SER A 557 -30.63 27.28 -27.73
C SER A 557 -31.93 27.62 -27.03
N GLY A 558 -32.20 28.89 -26.83
CA GLY A 558 -33.37 29.28 -26.08
C GLY A 558 -33.88 30.64 -26.47
N THR A 559 -34.89 31.07 -25.74
CA THR A 559 -35.50 32.38 -25.91
C THR A 559 -35.17 33.22 -24.69
N VAL A 560 -34.47 34.33 -24.90
CA VAL A 560 -34.38 35.39 -23.90
C VAL A 560 -35.63 36.24 -24.01
N THR A 561 -36.31 36.45 -22.89
CA THR A 561 -37.46 37.33 -22.76
C THR A 561 -37.07 38.47 -21.84
N ILE A 562 -37.12 39.69 -22.37
CA ILE A 562 -36.86 40.91 -21.60
C ILE A 562 -38.16 41.65 -21.46
N SER A 563 -38.48 42.07 -20.23
CA SER A 563 -39.65 42.87 -19.92
C SER A 563 -39.27 44.16 -19.22
N ASN A 564 -40.02 45.21 -19.55
CA ASN A 564 -39.90 46.52 -18.94
C ASN A 564 -40.91 46.62 -17.78
N PRO A 565 -40.47 46.91 -16.54
CA PRO A 565 -41.36 47.03 -15.37
C PRO A 565 -42.35 48.21 -15.49
N TYR A 566 -42.08 49.16 -16.40
CA TYR A 566 -42.87 50.36 -16.60
C TYR A 566 -43.86 50.26 -17.77
N CYS A 567 -43.81 49.19 -18.59
CA CYS A 567 -44.64 49.04 -19.79
C CYS A 567 -45.28 47.64 -19.87
N ASP A 568 -46.48 47.47 -19.32
CA ASP A 568 -47.47 46.37 -19.49
C ASP A 568 -46.94 45.05 -20.14
N GLY A 569 -45.88 44.48 -19.56
CA GLY A 569 -45.35 43.15 -19.89
C GLY A 569 -44.90 42.90 -21.34
N ARG A 570 -44.48 43.90 -22.12
CA ARG A 570 -43.99 43.62 -23.48
C ARG A 570 -42.73 42.75 -23.45
N VAL A 571 -42.87 41.52 -23.95
CA VAL A 571 -41.85 40.49 -24.06
C VAL A 571 -41.17 40.57 -25.42
N TYR A 572 -39.84 40.70 -25.42
CA TYR A 572 -39.03 40.58 -26.63
C TYR A 572 -38.37 39.20 -26.65
N PRO A 573 -38.92 38.21 -27.38
CA PRO A 573 -38.32 36.90 -27.50
C PRO A 573 -37.14 36.96 -28.48
N ILE A 574 -35.95 36.60 -28.01
CA ILE A 574 -34.76 36.52 -28.86
C ILE A 574 -34.27 35.08 -28.90
N THR A 575 -34.32 34.47 -30.10
CA THR A 575 -33.82 33.11 -30.34
C THR A 575 -32.42 33.17 -30.93
N PHE A 576 -31.54 32.29 -30.45
CA PHE A 576 -30.15 32.27 -30.85
C PHE A 576 -29.58 30.85 -30.97
N ASN A 577 -28.53 30.69 -31.78
CA ASN A 577 -27.91 29.40 -32.11
C ASN A 577 -26.40 29.39 -31.78
N TYR A 578 -26.03 28.59 -30.78
CA TYR A 578 -24.67 28.09 -30.43
C TYR A 578 -23.43 28.97 -30.70
N LYS A 579 -23.44 30.25 -30.27
CA LYS A 579 -22.25 31.12 -30.18
C LYS A 579 -22.41 32.12 -29.04
N ASP A 580 -21.30 32.56 -28.44
CA ASP A 580 -21.31 33.68 -27.50
C ASP A 580 -22.03 34.88 -28.11
N ILE A 581 -23.00 35.40 -27.37
CA ILE A 581 -23.88 36.47 -27.83
C ILE A 581 -23.80 37.61 -26.84
N ASN A 582 -23.36 38.74 -27.35
CA ASN A 582 -23.57 40.03 -26.71
C ASN A 582 -24.62 40.77 -27.53
N PHE A 583 -25.81 40.98 -26.97
CA PHE A 583 -26.88 41.73 -27.59
C PHE A 583 -26.58 43.23 -27.71
N GLY A 584 -25.45 43.70 -27.15
CA GLY A 584 -25.14 45.10 -27.04
C GLY A 584 -26.13 45.80 -26.13
N ALA A 585 -26.45 47.06 -26.43
CA ALA A 585 -27.50 47.76 -25.73
C ALA A 585 -28.85 47.53 -26.41
N ILE A 586 -29.81 47.08 -25.62
CA ILE A 586 -31.17 46.79 -26.05
C ILE A 586 -32.03 47.97 -25.62
N GLY A 587 -32.48 48.76 -26.59
CA GLY A 587 -33.42 49.85 -26.38
C GLY A 587 -34.80 49.31 -26.03
N LEU A 588 -35.31 49.69 -24.86
CA LEU A 588 -36.69 49.41 -24.46
C LEU A 588 -37.50 50.72 -24.46
N PRO A 589 -38.70 50.75 -25.06
CA PRO A 589 -39.54 51.93 -25.07
C PRO A 589 -40.00 52.22 -23.64
N ALA A 590 -39.92 53.47 -23.20
CA ALA A 590 -40.51 53.86 -21.93
C ALA A 590 -41.98 54.27 -22.07
N TYR A 591 -42.67 54.26 -20.93
CA TYR A 591 -44.11 54.43 -20.86
C TYR A 591 -44.47 55.89 -21.04
N ASP A 592 -45.09 56.18 -22.17
CA ASP A 592 -45.78 57.43 -22.43
C ASP A 592 -47.11 57.43 -21.66
N PHE A 593 -47.10 58.05 -20.48
CA PHE A 593 -48.22 58.09 -19.54
C PHE A 593 -49.48 58.76 -20.10
N ASN A 594 -49.32 59.61 -21.10
CA ASN A 594 -50.40 60.45 -21.62
C ASN A 594 -50.79 60.06 -23.07
N ARG A 595 -50.04 59.13 -23.70
CA ARG A 595 -50.21 58.62 -25.07
C ARG A 595 -50.01 59.69 -26.15
N ASP A 596 -49.21 60.72 -25.90
CA ASP A 596 -48.91 61.81 -26.84
C ASP A 596 -47.76 61.51 -27.82
N GLY A 597 -47.05 60.41 -27.62
CA GLY A 597 -45.95 59.93 -28.45
C GLY A 597 -44.56 60.45 -28.01
N TYR A 598 -44.44 61.14 -26.87
CA TYR A 598 -43.18 61.70 -26.38
C TYR A 598 -42.92 61.32 -24.93
N ILE A 599 -41.65 61.16 -24.54
CA ILE A 599 -41.25 61.09 -23.13
C ILE A 599 -40.59 62.41 -22.80
N ASN A 600 -41.36 63.33 -22.22
CA ASN A 600 -40.85 64.64 -21.86
C ASN A 600 -40.71 64.77 -20.33
N GLY A 601 -40.13 65.88 -19.86
CA GLY A 601 -39.92 66.11 -18.42
C GLY A 601 -41.20 66.07 -17.58
N ARG A 602 -42.39 66.14 -18.20
CA ARG A 602 -43.69 66.05 -17.55
C ARG A 602 -44.10 64.60 -17.29
N ASP A 603 -43.84 63.67 -18.20
CA ASP A 603 -44.13 62.24 -18.00
C ASP A 603 -43.23 61.65 -16.92
N MET A 604 -41.97 62.10 -16.89
CA MET A 604 -41.01 61.72 -15.85
C MET A 604 -41.36 62.34 -14.48
N ALA A 605 -41.94 63.54 -14.46
CA ALA A 605 -42.49 64.13 -13.24
C ALA A 605 -43.78 63.44 -12.76
N TYR A 606 -44.66 62.98 -13.66
CA TYR A 606 -45.85 62.21 -13.32
C TYR A 606 -45.50 60.84 -12.76
N PHE A 607 -44.55 60.14 -13.38
CA PHE A 607 -43.98 58.90 -12.85
C PHE A 607 -43.41 59.11 -11.44
N LYS A 608 -42.58 60.15 -11.25
CA LYS A 608 -42.03 60.52 -9.93
C LYS A 608 -43.12 60.74 -8.88
N ILE A 609 -44.18 61.49 -9.20
CA ILE A 609 -45.30 61.77 -8.28
C ILE A 609 -46.08 60.50 -7.94
N HIS A 610 -46.32 59.61 -8.91
CA HIS A 610 -47.06 58.37 -8.68
C HIS A 610 -46.23 57.37 -7.85
N TYR A 611 -44.94 57.23 -8.16
CA TYR A 611 -44.03 56.34 -7.45
C TYR A 611 -43.73 56.82 -6.02
N GLU A 612 -43.55 58.13 -5.79
CA GLU A 612 -43.45 58.74 -4.45
C GLU A 612 -44.74 58.52 -3.63
N LYS A 613 -45.91 58.45 -4.26
CA LYS A 613 -47.18 58.14 -3.62
C LYS A 613 -47.31 56.67 -3.22
N THR A 614 -46.80 55.77 -4.05
CA THR A 614 -46.93 54.32 -3.84
C THR A 614 -45.87 53.77 -2.88
N TYR A 615 -44.65 54.31 -2.89
CA TYR A 615 -43.50 53.76 -2.15
C TYR A 615 -42.82 54.74 -1.16
N GLY A 616 -43.22 56.02 -1.13
CA GLY A 616 -42.75 57.01 -0.16
C GLY A 616 -41.48 57.79 -0.57
N LYS A 617 -41.28 58.96 0.05
CA LYS A 617 -40.31 60.00 -0.38
C LYS A 617 -38.81 59.72 -0.11
N GLN A 618 -38.45 58.63 0.56
CA GLN A 618 -37.07 58.44 1.06
C GLN A 618 -36.09 57.80 0.06
N TYR A 619 -36.54 57.34 -1.11
CA TYR A 619 -35.71 56.58 -2.04
C TYR A 619 -34.95 57.41 -3.10
N PHE A 620 -35.11 58.73 -3.17
CA PHE A 620 -34.33 59.58 -4.08
C PHE A 620 -33.26 60.39 -3.34
N ARG A 621 -32.03 59.87 -3.29
CA ARG A 621 -30.83 60.67 -3.02
C ARG A 621 -30.11 60.93 -4.35
N TYR A 622 -30.35 62.09 -4.96
CA TYR A 622 -29.47 62.57 -6.03
C TYR A 622 -28.14 63.00 -5.41
N ALA A 623 -27.06 62.39 -5.89
CA ALA A 623 -25.71 62.91 -5.68
C ALA A 623 -25.60 64.30 -6.33
N VAL A 624 -24.87 65.18 -5.64
CA VAL A 624 -24.82 66.62 -5.84
C VAL A 624 -23.97 66.97 -7.08
N ASN A 625 -24.42 67.98 -7.84
CA ASN A 625 -23.78 68.66 -8.99
C ASN A 625 -23.95 67.93 -10.35
N PHE A 626 -24.49 68.56 -11.40
CA PHE A 626 -24.07 69.83 -12.00
C PHE A 626 -25.20 70.58 -12.74
N MET A 627 -24.93 71.87 -12.94
CA MET A 627 -25.64 72.87 -13.75
C MET A 627 -25.93 72.45 -15.19
#